data_AF-A0AAN5CW21-F1
#
_entry.id   AF-A0AAN5CW21-F1
#
_cell.length_a   1.000
_cell.length_b   1.000
_cell.length_c   1.000
_cell.angle_alpha   90.00
_cell.angle_beta   90.00
_cell.angle_gamma   90.00
#
_symmetry.space_group_name_H-M   'P 1'
#
loop_
_entity.id
_entity.type
_entity.pdbx_description
1 polymer ?
#
loop_
_entity_poly.entity_id
_entity_poly.type
_entity_poly.pdbx_seq_one_letter_code
_entity_poly.pdbx_strand_id
1 'polypeptide(L)'
;NARQVIYYMIDSKPYLFGKSEFDAIDQFKTSQGIVIVNNFLKDGATEQPDLRDLASDGYYFSNGDYMTAGLQSFCKANCFCASDKIAYGGFDAAIEAAGGCYRVSSRGVPFNKAKANCANEGGIL
;
A
#
# COMPACT_ATOMS: atom_id res chain seq x y z
N ASN A 1 4.31 6.08 13.21
CA ASN A 1 2.89 5.96 13.59
C ASN A 1 2.20 5.06 12.59
N ALA A 2 1.46 4.07 13.08
CA ALA A 2 0.66 3.21 12.22
C ALA A 2 -0.49 4.01 11.62
N ARG A 3 -0.74 3.86 10.31
CA ARG A 3 -1.87 4.44 9.60
C ARG A 3 -3.14 3.65 9.93
N GLN A 4 -4.24 4.37 10.12
CA GLN A 4 -5.56 3.77 10.24
C GLN A 4 -6.00 3.24 8.87
N VAL A 5 -6.66 2.08 8.85
CA VAL A 5 -7.06 1.41 7.60
C VAL A 5 -8.54 1.07 7.63
N ILE A 6 -9.25 1.40 6.56
CA ILE A 6 -10.60 0.90 6.27
C ILE A 6 -10.48 -0.09 5.11
N TYR A 7 -11.04 -1.28 5.28
CA TYR A 7 -11.02 -2.35 4.27
C TYR A 7 -12.44 -2.67 3.82
N TYR A 8 -12.77 -2.31 2.58
CA TYR A 8 -14.05 -2.61 1.95
C TYR A 8 -13.96 -3.90 1.13
N MET A 9 -14.86 -4.84 1.42
CA MET A 9 -15.17 -5.99 0.55
C MET A 9 -16.57 -5.77 0.00
N ILE A 10 -16.66 -5.31 -1.24
CA ILE A 10 -17.93 -4.85 -1.83
C ILE A 10 -18.04 -5.29 -3.27
N ASP A 11 -19.23 -5.64 -3.75
CA ASP A 11 -19.52 -5.95 -5.16
C ASP A 11 -20.32 -4.83 -5.85
N SER A 12 -20.74 -3.85 -5.06
CA SER A 12 -21.63 -2.77 -5.46
C SER A 12 -21.53 -1.60 -4.49
N LYS A 13 -21.81 -0.39 -4.98
CA LYS A 13 -21.94 0.80 -4.12
C LYS A 13 -23.12 0.61 -3.16
N PRO A 14 -22.93 0.75 -1.83
CA PRO A 14 -24.05 0.69 -0.91
C PRO A 14 -25.05 1.80 -1.24
N TYR A 15 -26.35 1.49 -1.21
CA TYR A 15 -27.41 2.47 -1.49
C TYR A 15 -27.40 3.68 -0.55
N LEU A 16 -26.72 3.57 0.59
CA LEU A 16 -26.52 4.63 1.58
C LEU A 16 -25.30 5.51 1.31
N PHE A 17 -24.43 5.16 0.35
CA PHE A 17 -23.27 5.98 0.00
C PHE A 17 -23.72 7.16 -0.88
N GLY A 18 -24.10 8.24 -0.21
CA GLY A 18 -24.34 9.54 -0.80
C GLY A 18 -23.09 10.42 -0.75
N LYS A 19 -23.27 11.70 -1.09
CA LYS A 19 -22.18 12.68 -1.12
C LYS A 19 -21.48 12.82 0.25
N SER A 20 -22.24 12.80 1.34
CA SER A 20 -21.73 12.95 2.70
C SER A 20 -20.71 11.87 3.08
N GLU A 21 -20.96 10.62 2.67
CA GLU A 21 -20.09 9.49 2.95
C GLU A 21 -18.78 9.58 2.15
N PHE A 22 -18.85 10.02 0.88
CA PHE A 22 -17.64 10.29 0.09
C PHE A 22 -16.80 11.42 0.68
N ASP A 23 -17.44 12.53 1.08
CA ASP A 23 -16.74 13.65 1.72
C ASP A 23 -16.01 13.18 3.00
N ALA A 24 -16.63 12.31 3.80
CA ALA A 24 -16.02 11.74 5.00
C ALA A 24 -14.85 10.80 4.69
N ILE A 25 -14.96 10.00 3.63
CA ILE A 25 -13.87 9.12 3.17
C ILE A 25 -12.69 9.94 2.65
N ASP A 26 -12.95 11.01 1.90
CA ASP A 26 -11.91 11.90 1.40
C ASP A 26 -11.19 12.62 2.56
N GLN A 27 -11.93 13.01 3.59
CA GLN A 27 -11.34 13.55 4.82
C GLN A 27 -10.47 12.50 5.54
N PHE A 28 -10.94 11.26 5.64
CA PHE A 28 -10.16 10.16 6.22
C PHE A 28 -8.85 9.93 5.46
N LYS A 29 -8.89 9.86 4.13
CA LYS A 29 -7.68 9.75 3.27
C LYS A 29 -6.73 10.93 3.49
N THR A 30 -7.26 12.15 3.52
CA THR A 30 -6.47 13.38 3.77
C THR A 30 -5.79 13.37 5.14
N SER A 31 -6.39 12.73 6.14
CA SER A 31 -5.80 12.53 7.48
C SER A 31 -4.75 11.42 7.57
N GLN A 32 -4.20 10.98 6.43
CA GLN A 32 -3.27 9.84 6.28
C GLN A 32 -3.89 8.46 6.53
N GLY A 33 -5.22 8.36 6.58
CA GLY A 33 -5.93 7.09 6.56
C GLY A 33 -5.80 6.40 5.20
N ILE A 34 -5.82 5.07 5.18
CA ILE A 34 -5.78 4.27 3.95
C ILE A 34 -7.11 3.56 3.77
N VAL A 35 -7.71 3.71 2.59
CA VAL A 35 -8.91 2.98 2.19
C VAL A 35 -8.53 1.94 1.16
N ILE A 36 -8.75 0.68 1.51
CA ILE A 36 -8.54 -0.46 0.64
C ILE A 36 -9.88 -0.93 0.13
N VAL A 37 -10.01 -1.06 -1.19
CA VAL A 37 -11.24 -1.55 -1.83
C VAL A 37 -10.93 -2.82 -2.58
N ASN A 38 -11.57 -3.89 -2.15
CA ASN A 38 -11.63 -5.16 -2.87
C ASN A 38 -13.01 -5.28 -3.53
N ASN A 39 -13.04 -5.05 -4.83
CA ASN A 39 -14.23 -5.18 -5.65
C ASN A 39 -14.48 -6.65 -6.02
N PHE A 40 -15.46 -7.26 -5.34
CA PHE A 40 -15.80 -8.66 -5.50
C PHE A 40 -16.81 -8.84 -6.65
N LEU A 41 -16.33 -8.71 -7.89
CA LEU A 41 -17.20 -8.89 -9.05
C LEU A 41 -17.64 -10.34 -9.18
N LYS A 42 -18.95 -10.53 -9.39
CA LYS A 42 -19.52 -11.83 -9.78
C LYS A 42 -19.30 -12.04 -11.28
N ASP A 43 -19.26 -13.28 -11.72
CA ASP A 43 -19.12 -13.60 -13.14
C ASP A 43 -20.20 -12.88 -13.98
N GLY A 44 -19.75 -12.14 -15.00
CA GLY A 44 -20.62 -11.34 -15.86
C GLY A 44 -21.05 -9.98 -15.30
N ALA A 45 -20.60 -9.61 -14.09
CA ALA A 45 -20.84 -8.29 -13.53
C ALA A 45 -19.91 -7.22 -14.13
N THR A 46 -20.45 -6.02 -14.35
CA THR A 46 -19.67 -4.86 -14.82
C THR A 46 -19.07 -4.13 -13.62
N GLU A 47 -17.79 -3.77 -13.75
CA GLU A 47 -17.09 -2.94 -12.77
C GLU A 47 -17.75 -1.56 -12.63
N GLN A 48 -17.96 -1.13 -11.38
CA GLN A 48 -18.49 0.20 -11.07
C GLN A 48 -17.32 1.17 -10.85
N PRO A 49 -17.14 2.19 -11.72
CA PRO A 49 -16.01 3.12 -11.62
C PRO A 49 -15.92 3.82 -10.26
N ASP A 50 -17.07 4.18 -9.67
CA ASP A 50 -17.16 4.86 -8.37
C ASP A 50 -16.47 4.09 -7.22
N LEU A 51 -16.35 2.77 -7.32
CA LEU A 51 -15.68 1.97 -6.29
C LEU A 51 -14.15 2.17 -6.31
N ARG A 52 -13.61 2.57 -7.46
CA ARG A 52 -12.19 2.92 -7.59
C ARG A 52 -11.87 4.22 -6.89
N ASP A 53 -12.75 5.21 -6.99
CA ASP A 53 -12.57 6.53 -6.36
C ASP A 53 -12.66 6.47 -4.82
N LEU A 54 -13.34 5.43 -4.30
CA LEU A 54 -13.40 5.15 -2.88
C LEU A 54 -12.03 4.76 -2.31
N ALA A 55 -11.21 4.06 -3.09
CA ALA A 55 -9.90 3.58 -2.65
C ALA A 55 -8.88 4.72 -2.52
N SER A 56 -7.88 4.50 -1.67
CA SER A 56 -6.62 5.26 -1.74
C SER A 56 -5.83 4.83 -2.99
N ASP A 57 -4.97 5.72 -3.49
CA ASP A 57 -4.11 5.44 -4.65
C ASP A 57 -3.31 4.14 -4.45
N GLY A 58 -3.45 3.21 -5.41
CA GLY A 58 -2.78 1.89 -5.37
C GLY A 58 -3.41 0.84 -4.44
N TYR A 59 -4.57 1.11 -3.84
CA TYR A 59 -5.29 0.21 -2.92
C TYR A 59 -6.65 -0.29 -3.46
N TYR A 60 -6.83 -0.25 -4.78
CA TYR A 60 -8.01 -0.83 -5.45
C TYR A 60 -7.66 -2.17 -6.09
N PHE A 61 -8.49 -3.18 -5.85
CA PHE A 61 -8.32 -4.54 -6.37
C PHE A 61 -9.64 -5.03 -6.93
N SER A 62 -9.61 -5.72 -8.07
CA SER A 62 -10.76 -6.42 -8.64
C SER A 62 -10.38 -7.89 -8.91
N ASN A 63 -11.32 -8.80 -8.64
CA ASN A 63 -11.23 -10.26 -8.91
C ASN A 63 -10.07 -11.04 -8.26
N GLY A 64 -10.42 -12.08 -7.49
CA GLY A 64 -9.60 -13.28 -7.18
C GLY A 64 -8.34 -13.12 -6.33
N ASP A 65 -7.63 -11.99 -6.44
CA ASP A 65 -6.30 -11.79 -5.84
C ASP A 65 -6.36 -11.26 -4.40
N TYR A 66 -7.57 -11.21 -3.81
CA TYR A 66 -7.83 -10.53 -2.55
C TYR A 66 -7.15 -11.12 -1.33
N MET A 67 -6.90 -12.43 -1.31
CA MET A 67 -6.23 -13.09 -0.19
C MET A 67 -4.76 -12.64 -0.08
N THR A 68 -4.05 -12.66 -1.21
CA THR A 68 -2.63 -12.31 -1.27
C THR A 68 -2.45 -10.79 -1.32
N ALA A 69 -3.21 -10.10 -2.18
CA ALA A 69 -3.15 -8.66 -2.33
C ALA A 69 -3.71 -7.90 -1.11
N GLY A 70 -4.76 -8.42 -0.46
CA GLY A 70 -5.35 -7.80 0.73
C GLY A 70 -4.40 -7.79 1.93
N LEU A 71 -3.79 -8.94 2.26
CA LEU A 71 -2.79 -9.02 3.33
C LEU A 71 -1.55 -8.17 3.03
N GLN A 72 -1.07 -8.21 1.78
CA GLN A 72 0.03 -7.35 1.37
C GLN A 72 -0.33 -5.87 1.51
N SER A 73 -1.57 -5.47 1.23
CA SER A 73 -2.03 -4.08 1.35
C SER A 73 -2.00 -3.54 2.78
N PHE A 74 -2.29 -4.37 3.79
CA PHE A 74 -2.09 -3.95 5.17
C PHE A 74 -0.62 -3.69 5.50
N CYS A 75 0.28 -4.50 4.94
CA CYS A 75 1.72 -4.24 5.00
C CYS A 75 2.07 -2.97 4.20
N LYS A 76 1.54 -2.73 3.00
CA LYS A 76 1.76 -1.47 2.27
C LYS A 76 1.42 -0.23 3.10
N ALA A 77 0.34 -0.29 3.88
CA ALA A 77 -0.10 0.81 4.72
C ALA A 77 0.79 1.03 5.96
N ASN A 78 1.47 -0.01 6.46
CA ASN A 78 2.08 -0.01 7.79
C ASN A 78 3.47 -0.69 7.91
N CYS A 79 4.06 -1.16 6.82
CA CYS A 79 5.42 -1.68 6.76
C CYS A 79 6.35 -0.51 6.49
N PHE A 80 7.00 -0.07 7.56
CA PHE A 80 7.96 1.02 7.53
C PHE A 80 9.38 0.50 7.46
N CYS A 81 10.28 1.30 6.91
CA CYS A 81 11.70 1.03 7.02
C CYS A 81 12.15 1.15 8.49
N ALA A 82 13.16 0.35 8.86
CA ALA A 82 13.88 0.58 10.10
C ALA A 82 14.43 2.01 10.14
N SER A 83 14.59 2.59 11.33
CA SER A 83 14.90 4.00 11.52
C SER A 83 16.21 4.48 10.85
N ASP A 84 17.12 3.56 10.52
CA ASP A 84 18.40 3.82 9.85
C ASP A 84 18.38 3.52 8.34
N LYS A 85 17.22 3.15 7.78
CA LYS A 85 17.02 2.81 6.38
C LYS A 85 16.08 3.80 5.70
N ILE A 86 16.34 4.03 4.42
CA ILE A 86 15.60 4.94 3.56
C ILE A 86 14.65 4.12 2.69
N ALA A 87 13.41 4.58 2.57
CA ALA A 87 12.40 4.00 1.71
C ALA A 87 12.79 4.15 0.23
N TYR A 88 12.68 3.06 -0.54
CA TYR A 88 12.86 3.08 -1.99
C TYR A 88 11.48 2.99 -2.67
N GLY A 89 11.03 4.10 -3.24
CA GLY A 89 9.66 4.28 -3.78
C GLY A 89 9.20 3.28 -4.82
N GLY A 90 10.11 2.64 -5.57
CA GLY A 90 9.71 1.81 -6.70
C GLY A 90 8.71 2.53 -7.63
N PHE A 91 7.75 1.77 -8.17
CA PHE A 91 6.70 2.29 -9.07
C PHE A 91 5.28 2.14 -8.49
N ASP A 92 5.14 1.65 -7.26
CA ASP A 92 3.82 1.43 -6.65
C ASP A 92 3.31 2.74 -6.04
N ALA A 93 2.19 3.24 -6.55
CA ALA A 93 1.55 4.45 -6.06
C ALA A 93 1.14 4.37 -4.57
N ALA A 94 0.94 3.15 -4.03
CA ALA A 94 0.55 2.93 -2.65
C ALA A 94 1.70 3.03 -1.63
N ILE A 95 2.96 2.94 -2.06
CA ILE A 95 4.10 2.72 -1.16
C ILE A 95 5.29 3.61 -1.53
N GLU A 96 5.68 4.49 -0.62
CA GLU A 96 6.94 5.25 -0.72
C GLU A 96 8.20 4.34 -0.56
N ALA A 97 8.01 3.08 -0.15
CA ALA A 97 9.02 2.04 -0.01
C ALA A 97 8.72 0.80 -0.90
N ALA A 98 8.02 0.95 -2.03
CA ALA A 98 7.58 -0.19 -2.82
C ALA A 98 8.70 -1.11 -3.30
N GLY A 99 9.89 -0.55 -3.52
CA GLY A 99 11.08 -1.30 -3.88
C GLY A 99 11.95 -1.69 -2.68
N GLY A 100 11.45 -1.55 -1.45
CA GLY A 100 12.12 -1.93 -0.21
C GLY A 100 12.78 -0.77 0.52
N CYS A 101 13.73 -1.11 1.39
CA CYS A 101 14.46 -0.16 2.22
C CYS A 101 15.96 -0.34 1.99
N TYR A 102 16.68 0.76 1.81
CA TYR A 102 18.13 0.72 1.58
C TYR A 102 18.87 1.61 2.59
N ARG A 103 20.15 1.32 2.77
CA ARG A 103 21.06 2.16 3.53
C ARG A 103 22.29 2.41 2.69
N VAL A 104 22.75 3.66 2.67
CA VAL A 104 23.94 4.03 1.91
C VAL A 104 25.18 3.66 2.72
N SER A 105 26.10 2.91 2.12
CA SER A 105 27.41 2.65 2.74
C SER A 105 28.21 3.95 2.87
N SER A 106 28.94 4.12 3.97
CA SER A 106 29.82 5.27 4.16
C SER A 106 30.85 5.39 3.02
N ARG A 107 31.17 6.62 2.63
CA ARG A 107 32.22 6.89 1.62
C ARG A 107 33.55 6.29 2.06
N GLY A 108 34.27 5.68 1.12
CA GLY A 108 35.59 5.08 1.36
C GLY A 108 35.58 3.64 1.88
N VAL A 109 34.41 3.03 2.11
CA VAL A 109 34.32 1.60 2.45
C VAL A 109 34.55 0.75 1.19
N PRO A 110 35.52 -0.18 1.17
CA PRO A 110 35.73 -1.07 0.04
C PRO A 110 34.49 -1.91 -0.27
N PHE A 111 34.23 -2.18 -1.55
CA PHE A 111 33.03 -2.90 -2.01
C PHE A 111 32.81 -4.23 -1.27
N ASN A 112 33.84 -5.05 -1.10
CA ASN A 112 33.73 -6.33 -0.40
C ASN A 112 33.27 -6.17 1.06
N LYS A 113 33.71 -5.10 1.73
CA LYS A 113 33.30 -4.79 3.10
C LYS A 113 31.87 -4.26 3.15
N ALA A 114 31.47 -3.43 2.18
CA ALA A 114 30.10 -2.98 2.05
C ALA A 114 29.13 -4.15 1.80
N LYS A 115 29.50 -5.08 0.92
CA LYS A 115 28.73 -6.30 0.63
C LYS A 115 28.60 -7.21 1.85
N ALA A 116 29.71 -7.46 2.56
CA ALA A 116 29.69 -8.28 3.78
C ALA A 116 28.81 -7.65 4.88
N ASN A 117 28.93 -6.34 5.10
CA ASN A 117 28.10 -5.63 6.06
C ASN A 117 26.62 -5.70 5.68
N CYS A 118 26.28 -5.48 4.41
CA CYS A 118 24.90 -5.58 3.93
C CYS A 118 24.30 -6.98 4.18
N ALA A 119 25.04 -8.04 3.84
CA ALA A 119 24.60 -9.41 4.09
C ALA A 119 24.44 -9.72 5.58
N ASN A 120 25.34 -9.24 6.44
CA ASN A 120 25.25 -9.40 7.91
C ASN A 120 24.02 -8.69 8.51
N GLU A 121 23.57 -7.60 7.88
CA GLU A 121 22.35 -6.87 8.24
C GLU A 121 21.07 -7.48 7.60
N GLY A 122 21.19 -8.66 6.97
CA GLY A 122 20.09 -9.35 6.28
C GLY A 122 19.66 -8.69 4.97
N GLY A 123 20.48 -7.80 4.42
CA GLY A 123 20.26 -7.13 3.15
C GLY A 123 20.83 -7.88 1.95
N ILE A 124 20.52 -7.38 0.76
CA ILE A 124 21.00 -7.88 -0.53
C ILE A 124 21.66 -6.72 -1.27
N LEU A 125 22.85 -6.95 -1.82
CA LEU A 125 23.67 -5.97 -2.54
C LEU A 125 24.15 -6.52 -3.88
#